data_AF-A0A7Z7I484-F1
#
_entry.id   AF-A0A7Z7I484-F1
#
_cell.length_a   1.000
_cell.length_b   1.000
_cell.length_c   1.000
_cell.angle_alpha   90.00
_cell.angle_beta   90.00
_cell.angle_gamma   90.00
#
_symmetry.space_group_name_H-M   'P 1'
#
loop_
_entity.id
_entity.type
_entity.pdbx_description
1 polymer ?
#
loop_
_entity_poly.entity_id
_entity_poly.type
_entity_poly.pdbx_seq_one_letter_code
_entity_poly.pdbx_strand_id
1 'polypeptide(L)'
;MKDTIKTYKGYEIHPLIYPRGARDGVAVRAADAGYEASVRIRRAVPEGEEAAGDSRVFRVTQPQAFENGGQARRACLTHAEKLIDGEIDGQTVADL
;
A
#
# COMPACT_ATOMS: atom_id res chain seq x y z
N MET A 1 9.37 14.39 -6.58
CA MET A 1 9.47 13.64 -5.31
C MET A 1 9.83 12.21 -5.67
N LYS A 2 10.98 11.70 -5.22
CA LYS A 2 11.28 10.26 -5.38
C LYS A 2 10.34 9.53 -4.43
N ASP A 3 9.39 8.75 -4.96
CA ASP A 3 8.69 7.76 -4.15
C ASP A 3 9.75 6.79 -3.64
N THR A 4 10.22 7.00 -2.41
CA THR A 4 11.17 6.09 -1.77
C THR A 4 10.43 4.78 -1.54
N ILE A 5 10.69 3.80 -2.39
CA ILE A 5 10.25 2.42 -2.23
C ILE A 5 10.84 1.92 -0.92
N LYS A 6 10.00 1.41 -0.03
CA LYS A 6 10.44 0.81 1.23
C LYS A 6 10.64 -0.68 1.00
N THR A 7 11.76 -1.23 1.44
CA THR A 7 12.00 -2.67 1.44
C THR A 7 11.86 -3.23 2.85
N TYR A 8 11.19 -4.36 3.00
CA TYR A 8 11.04 -5.06 4.28
C TYR A 8 11.06 -6.58 4.06
N LYS A 9 11.96 -7.28 4.76
CA LYS A 9 12.12 -8.75 4.71
C LYS A 9 12.13 -9.34 3.29
N GLY A 10 12.82 -8.69 2.35
CA GLY A 10 12.92 -9.15 0.95
C GLY A 10 11.71 -8.82 0.08
N TYR A 11 10.80 -7.98 0.56
CA TYR A 11 9.68 -7.45 -0.22
C TYR A 11 9.80 -5.94 -0.41
N GLU A 12 9.38 -5.46 -1.57
CA GLU A 12 9.14 -4.04 -1.78
C GLU A 12 7.71 -3.67 -1.42
N ILE A 13 7.58 -2.54 -0.73
CA ILE A 13 6.33 -1.96 -0.27
C ILE A 13 6.11 -0.68 -1.07
N HIS A 14 5.02 -0.66 -1.84
CA HIS A 14 4.60 0.46 -2.68
C HIS A 14 3.27 1.02 -2.15
N PRO A 15 3.30 2.11 -1.34
CA PRO A 15 2.08 2.72 -0.83
C PRO A 15 1.24 3.35 -1.94
N LEU A 16 -0.06 3.09 -1.93
CA LEU A 16 -1.03 3.65 -2.87
C LEU A 16 -2.05 4.47 -2.07
N ILE A 17 -1.90 5.79 -2.08
CA ILE A 17 -2.76 6.72 -1.32
C ILE A 17 -3.65 7.49 -2.29
N TYR A 18 -4.95 7.48 -2.05
CA TYR A 18 -5.93 8.08 -2.96
C TYR A 18 -7.10 8.71 -2.21
N PRO A 19 -7.79 9.73 -2.78
CA PRO A 19 -8.98 10.31 -2.18
C PRO A 19 -10.08 9.25 -2.02
N ARG A 20 -10.78 9.26 -0.89
CA ARG A 20 -11.93 8.38 -0.69
C ARG A 20 -13.02 8.67 -1.73
N GLY A 21 -13.57 7.62 -2.32
CA GLY A 21 -14.63 7.76 -3.32
C GLY A 21 -14.15 8.19 -4.71
N ALA A 22 -12.84 8.34 -4.93
CA ALA A 22 -12.29 8.41 -6.29
C ALA A 22 -12.56 7.07 -6.98
N ARG A 23 -13.63 7.01 -7.78
CA ARG A 23 -14.02 5.87 -8.62
C ARG A 23 -14.38 6.40 -10.00
N ASP A 24 -13.99 5.66 -11.04
CA ASP A 24 -14.41 5.81 -12.44
C ASP A 24 -14.67 7.25 -12.89
N GLY A 25 -13.59 7.99 -13.19
CA GLY A 25 -13.66 9.29 -13.84
C GLY A 25 -14.15 10.46 -12.97
N VAL A 26 -14.60 10.21 -11.74
CA VAL A 26 -15.02 11.27 -10.82
C VAL A 26 -13.85 11.68 -9.93
N ALA A 27 -13.30 12.87 -10.21
CA ALA A 27 -12.32 13.50 -9.34
C ALA A 27 -13.00 13.97 -8.04
N VAL A 28 -12.72 13.29 -6.92
CA VAL A 28 -13.13 13.72 -5.59
C VAL A 28 -11.97 14.45 -4.93
N ARG A 29 -12.23 15.64 -4.37
CA ARG A 29 -11.24 16.37 -3.59
C ARG A 29 -11.02 15.65 -2.26
N ALA A 30 -9.78 15.26 -1.98
CA ALA A 30 -9.45 14.57 -0.75
C ALA A 30 -9.75 15.39 0.52
N ALA A 31 -9.74 16.72 0.43
CA ALA A 31 -10.11 17.61 1.53
C ALA A 31 -11.56 17.40 2.02
N ASP A 32 -12.46 16.96 1.13
CA ASP A 32 -13.89 16.81 1.43
C ASP A 32 -14.26 15.39 1.87
N ALA A 33 -13.49 14.38 1.43
CA ALA A 33 -13.81 12.95 1.60
C ALA A 33 -12.80 12.16 2.45
N GLY A 34 -11.62 12.74 2.71
CA GLY A 34 -10.46 12.05 3.29
C GLY A 34 -9.73 11.16 2.29
N TYR A 35 -8.80 10.35 2.81
CA TYR A 35 -7.96 9.45 2.03
C TYR A 35 -8.25 7.99 2.37
N GLU A 36 -8.06 7.12 1.38
CA GLU A 36 -7.95 5.68 1.55
C GLU A 36 -6.55 5.24 1.16
N ALA A 37 -6.16 4.04 1.61
CA ALA A 37 -4.87 3.48 1.30
C ALA A 37 -4.98 2.03 0.86
N SER A 38 -4.14 1.67 -0.10
CA SER A 38 -3.79 0.29 -0.42
C SER A 38 -2.27 0.18 -0.46
N VAL A 39 -1.75 -1.04 -0.43
CA VAL A 39 -0.33 -1.32 -0.60
C VAL A 39 -0.16 -2.34 -1.71
N ARG A 40 0.72 -2.05 -2.68
CA ARG A 40 1.21 -3.09 -3.59
C ARG A 40 2.48 -3.69 -3.00
N ILE A 41 2.50 -5.02 -2.87
CA ILE A 41 3.67 -5.78 -2.40
C ILE A 41 4.12 -6.71 -3.51
N ARG A 42 5.44 -6.85 -3.60
CA ARG A 42 6.14 -7.73 -4.53
C ARG A 42 7.47 -8.16 -3.92
N ARG A 43 8.08 -9.21 -4.46
CA ARG A 43 9.47 -9.55 -4.15
C ARG A 43 10.39 -8.39 -4.54
N ALA A 44 11.32 -8.07 -3.64
CA ALA A 44 12.41 -7.16 -3.93
C ALA A 44 13.40 -7.86 -4.86
N VAL A 45 13.79 -7.19 -5.94
CA VAL A 45 14.84 -7.65 -6.84
C VAL A 45 16.12 -6.86 -6.59
N PRO A 46 17.30 -7.45 -6.82
CA PRO A 46 18.56 -6.71 -6.77
C PRO A 46 18.54 -5.48 -7.67
N GLU A 47 19.28 -4.45 -7.29
CA GLU A 47 19.37 -3.22 -8.07
C GLU A 47 19.96 -3.51 -9.45
N GLY A 48 19.24 -3.12 -10.51
CA GLY A 48 19.62 -3.37 -11.91
C GLY A 48 19.02 -4.64 -12.52
N GLU A 49 18.29 -5.45 -11.75
CA GLU A 49 17.52 -6.57 -12.30
C GLU A 49 16.09 -6.14 -12.65
N GLU A 50 15.58 -6.70 -13.74
CA GLU A 50 14.18 -6.50 -14.06
C GLU A 50 13.29 -7.18 -13.04
N ALA A 51 12.25 -6.45 -12.72
CA ALA A 51 11.16 -6.81 -11.86
C ALA A 51 10.42 -8.11 -12.30
N ALA A 52 11.01 -9.29 -12.18
CA ALA A 52 10.35 -10.55 -12.45
C ALA A 52 9.61 -11.04 -11.18
N GLY A 53 8.28 -11.13 -11.23
CA GLY A 53 7.48 -11.71 -10.14
C GLY A 53 6.08 -11.12 -10.04
N ASP A 54 5.18 -11.91 -9.45
CA ASP A 54 3.83 -11.47 -9.17
C ASP A 54 3.82 -10.34 -8.13
N SER A 55 2.86 -9.43 -8.27
CA SER A 55 2.60 -8.40 -7.28
C SER A 55 1.15 -8.45 -6.87
N ARG A 56 0.87 -8.15 -5.61
CA ARG A 56 -0.50 -8.15 -5.09
C ARG A 56 -0.79 -6.86 -4.37
N VAL A 57 -2.02 -6.36 -4.57
CA VAL A 57 -2.52 -5.16 -3.91
C VAL A 57 -3.41 -5.56 -2.75
N PHE A 58 -3.10 -5.03 -1.57
CA PHE A 58 -3.85 -5.25 -0.33
C PHE A 58 -4.46 -3.92 0.11
N ARG A 59 -5.76 -3.92 0.42
CA ARG A 59 -6.46 -2.73 0.88
C ARG A 59 -6.26 -2.57 2.39
N VAL A 60 -5.84 -1.38 2.80
CA VAL A 60 -5.77 -1.03 4.23
C VAL A 60 -7.19 -0.79 4.71
N THR A 61 -7.74 -1.78 5.42
CA THR A 61 -9.14 -1.73 5.88
C THR A 61 -9.23 -0.98 7.20
N GLN A 62 -10.10 0.02 7.23
CA GLN A 62 -10.37 0.79 8.44
C GLN A 62 -11.76 1.44 8.37
N PRO A 63 -12.41 1.69 9.51
CA PRO A 63 -13.81 2.14 9.54
C PRO A 63 -14.03 3.51 8.90
N GLN A 64 -13.02 4.38 8.93
CA GLN A 64 -13.10 5.75 8.45
C GLN A 64 -11.94 6.08 7.50
N ALA A 65 -12.16 7.12 6.69
CA ALA A 65 -11.11 7.69 5.85
C ALA A 65 -10.01 8.27 6.73
N PHE A 66 -8.77 8.26 6.23
CA PHE A 66 -7.69 9.04 6.84
C PHE A 66 -7.93 10.52 6.61
N GLU A 67 -7.60 11.34 7.60
CA GLU A 67 -7.75 12.80 7.52
C GLU A 67 -6.79 13.42 6.50
N ASN A 68 -5.60 12.83 6.33
CA ASN A 68 -4.59 13.30 5.39
C ASN A 68 -3.73 12.17 4.82
N GLY A 69 -3.07 12.45 3.69
CA GLY A 69 -2.23 11.48 2.99
C GLY A 69 -1.02 11.01 3.80
N GLY A 70 -0.50 11.82 4.72
CA GLY A 70 0.61 11.42 5.60
C GLY A 70 0.20 10.35 6.61
N GLN A 71 -0.97 10.50 7.23
CA GLN A 71 -1.56 9.49 8.10
C GLN A 71 -1.86 8.20 7.32
N ALA A 72 -2.45 8.32 6.13
CA ALA A 72 -2.73 7.20 5.24
C ALA A 72 -1.45 6.44 4.87
N ARG A 73 -0.38 7.16 4.53
CA ARG A 73 0.93 6.55 4.22
C ARG A 73 1.52 5.80 5.39
N ARG A 74 1.50 6.36 6.61
CA ARG A 74 2.03 5.67 7.80
C ARG A 74 1.27 4.38 8.09
N ALA A 75 -0.06 4.45 8.08
CA ALA A 75 -0.90 3.27 8.30
C ALA A 75 -0.71 2.20 7.21
N CYS A 76 -0.56 2.62 5.96
CA CYS A 76 -0.21 1.74 4.84
C CYS A 76 1.11 0.99 5.08
N LEU A 77 2.17 1.69 5.50
CA LEU A 77 3.46 1.07 5.80
C LEU A 77 3.37 0.09 6.97
N THR A 78 2.69 0.46 8.06
CA THR A 78 2.49 -0.43 9.21
C THR A 78 1.66 -1.66 8.83
N HIS A 79 0.60 -1.49 8.03
CA HIS A 79 -0.22 -2.59 7.54
C HIS A 79 0.60 -3.56 6.69
N ALA A 80 1.47 -3.04 5.82
CA ALA A 80 2.36 -3.85 4.99
C ALA A 80 3.34 -4.70 5.81
N GLU A 81 3.94 -4.13 6.86
CA GLU A 81 4.83 -4.89 7.76
C GLU A 81 4.08 -6.01 8.46
N LYS A 82 2.93 -5.71 9.06
CA LYS A 82 2.07 -6.72 9.71
C LYS A 82 1.64 -7.84 8.76
N LEU A 83 1.29 -7.49 7.52
CA LEU A 83 0.95 -8.46 6.49
C LEU A 83 2.13 -9.38 6.16
N ILE A 84 3.31 -8.80 5.96
CA ILE A 84 4.55 -9.55 5.66
C ILE A 84 4.95 -10.45 6.85
N ASP A 85 4.68 -9.99 8.07
CA ASP A 85 4.92 -10.74 9.30
C ASP A 85 3.86 -11.83 9.57
N GLY A 86 2.80 -11.89 8.76
CA GLY A 86 1.72 -12.88 8.91
C GLY A 86 0.73 -12.55 10.03
N GLU A 87 0.68 -11.30 10.48
CA GLU A 87 -0.18 -10.82 11.58
C GLU A 87 -1.61 -10.43 11.12
N ILE A 88 -1.93 -10.63 9.83
CA ILE A 88 -3.24 -10.31 9.26
C ILE A 88 -3.93 -11.59 8.80
N ASP A 89 -4.98 -11.98 9.53
CA ASP A 89 -5.73 -13.19 9.23
C ASP A 89 -6.29 -13.19 7.79
N GLY A 90 -6.09 -14.31 7.10
CA GLY A 90 -6.60 -14.52 5.75
C GLY A 90 -5.87 -13.74 4.64
N GLN A 91 -4.79 -13.02 4.96
CA GLN A 91 -3.96 -12.36 3.96
C GLN A 91 -2.50 -12.78 4.10
N THR A 92 -1.85 -13.09 2.98
CA THR A 92 -0.44 -13.50 2.95
C THR A 92 0.24 -13.07 1.66
N VAL A 93 1.56 -12.96 1.75
CA VAL A 93 2.50 -12.69 0.67
C VAL A 93 3.48 -13.85 0.45
N ALA A 94 3.34 -14.95 1.20
CA ALA A 94 4.25 -16.08 1.14
C ALA A 94 4.23 -16.79 -0.23
N ASP A 95 3.12 -16.66 -0.95
CA ASP A 95 2.89 -17.19 -2.29
C ASP A 95 3.28 -16.23 -3.43
N LEU A 96 3.87 -15.06 -3.10
CA LEU A 96 4.48 -14.14 -4.07
C LEU A 96 5.91 -14.56 -4.43
#